data_AF-A0A1M5BYL1-F1
#
_entry.id   AF-A0A1M5BYL1-F1
#
_cell.length_a   1.000
_cell.length_b   1.000
_cell.length_c   1.000
_cell.angle_alpha   90.00
_cell.angle_beta   90.00
_cell.angle_gamma   90.00
#
_symmetry.space_group_name_H-M   'P 1'
#
loop_
_entity.id
_entity.type
_entity.pdbx_description
1 polymer ?
#
loop_
_entity_poly.entity_id
_entity_poly.type
_entity_poly.pdbx_seq_one_letter_code
_entity_poly.pdbx_strand_id
1 'polypeptide(L)'
;MASKEHKLQVGSFIFSKGETLDVGGGNYFRTHHYNAIHRVIRIDGDLVKVVPLVLWSFEDKPIATEDDFETYTKAYELLKKNITTMTITAVDADDLYREEGTDSASHTQGLLKKYPQLRKSYYWYAALSPSKANIPVPRDRENLQLYLMGVYSAKGIIKNRKLARYNDILPDDNIPEYFENSGDDIDLIINGK
;
A
#
# COMPACT_ATOMS: atom_id res chain seq x y z
N MET A 1 23.12 13.49 0.72
CA MET A 1 22.81 13.16 2.13
C MET A 1 21.30 13.00 2.25
N ALA A 2 20.79 11.86 2.70
CA ALA A 2 19.35 11.64 2.84
C ALA A 2 18.79 12.43 4.04
N SER A 3 17.76 13.24 3.83
CA SER A 3 17.05 13.92 4.93
C SER A 3 16.44 12.90 5.88
N LYS A 4 16.16 13.26 7.15
CA LYS A 4 15.52 12.37 8.13
C LYS A 4 14.20 11.77 7.64
N GLU A 5 13.46 12.53 6.84
CA GLU A 5 12.19 12.12 6.22
C GLU A 5 12.39 10.90 5.32
N HIS A 6 13.51 10.84 4.61
CA HIS A 6 13.79 9.77 3.66
C HIS A 6 14.45 8.52 4.25
N LYS A 7 14.43 8.38 5.58
CA LYS A 7 14.86 7.14 6.24
C LYS A 7 13.70 6.16 6.24
N LEU A 8 13.91 5.00 5.62
CA LEU A 8 12.95 3.91 5.60
C LEU A 8 13.03 3.09 6.89
N GLN A 9 11.89 2.82 7.51
CA GLN A 9 11.74 1.94 8.68
C GLN A 9 10.36 1.27 8.66
N VAL A 10 10.17 0.24 9.48
CA VAL A 10 8.82 -0.31 9.70
C VAL A 10 7.92 0.78 10.28
N GLY A 11 6.71 0.89 9.75
CA GLY A 11 5.76 1.96 10.09
C GLY A 11 5.94 3.26 9.31
N SER A 12 6.95 3.38 8.44
CA SER A 12 7.03 4.52 7.52
C SER A 12 5.82 4.55 6.57
N PHE A 13 5.42 5.76 6.21
CA PHE A 13 4.51 6.05 5.11
C PHE A 13 5.31 6.46 3.88
N ILE A 14 5.05 5.84 2.74
CA ILE A 14 5.66 6.17 1.46
C ILE A 14 4.58 6.84 0.61
N PHE A 15 4.84 8.07 0.19
CA PHE A 15 4.02 8.84 -0.71
C PHE A 15 4.60 8.69 -2.11
N SER A 16 3.79 8.21 -3.05
CA SER A 16 4.21 7.97 -4.43
C SER A 16 3.27 8.60 -5.45
N LYS A 17 3.79 8.76 -6.67
CA LYS A 17 3.10 9.25 -7.85
C LYS A 17 3.39 8.33 -9.01
N GLY A 18 2.35 7.91 -9.72
CA GLY A 18 2.47 6.97 -10.82
C GLY A 18 1.65 7.40 -12.02
N GLU A 19 1.87 6.68 -13.11
CA GLU A 19 1.15 6.83 -14.37
C GLU A 19 0.58 5.47 -14.74
N THR A 20 -0.70 5.43 -15.10
CA THR A 20 -1.33 4.26 -15.70
C THR A 20 -1.86 4.61 -17.09
N LEU A 21 -1.79 3.67 -18.01
CA LEU A 21 -2.39 3.80 -19.33
C LEU A 21 -3.79 3.19 -19.26
N ASP A 22 -4.80 4.03 -19.46
CA ASP A 22 -6.15 3.54 -19.66
C ASP A 22 -6.38 3.29 -21.15
N VAL A 23 -6.97 2.14 -21.45
CA VAL A 23 -7.38 1.77 -22.79
C VAL A 23 -8.84 2.18 -22.92
N GLY A 24 -9.05 3.44 -23.31
CA GLY A 24 -10.38 3.93 -23.65
C GLY A 24 -10.95 3.16 -24.83
N GLY A 25 -12.29 3.10 -24.93
CA GLY A 25 -12.98 2.53 -26.09
C GLY A 25 -12.52 3.19 -27.39
N GLY A 26 -11.84 2.40 -28.23
CA GLY A 26 -11.28 2.79 -29.53
C GLY A 26 -9.86 3.37 -29.41
N ASN A 27 -8.83 2.55 -29.68
CA ASN A 27 -7.42 2.86 -30.03
C ASN A 27 -6.69 4.11 -29.45
N TYR A 28 -7.21 4.80 -28.44
CA TYR A 28 -6.61 5.95 -27.81
C TYR A 28 -6.14 5.56 -26.41
N PHE A 29 -4.83 5.64 -26.19
CA PHE A 29 -4.24 5.51 -24.86
C PHE A 29 -4.34 6.85 -24.14
N ARG A 30 -4.94 6.86 -22.95
CA ARG A 30 -4.91 8.03 -22.06
C ARG A 30 -3.99 7.73 -20.88
N THR A 31 -2.97 8.56 -20.70
CA THR A 31 -2.15 8.55 -19.49
C THR A 31 -2.94 9.17 -18.34
N HIS A 32 -3.15 8.41 -17.27
CA HIS A 32 -3.74 8.87 -16.02
C HIS A 32 -2.66 8.93 -14.95
N HIS A 33 -2.52 10.09 -14.33
CA HIS A 33 -1.65 10.27 -13.18
C HIS A 33 -2.40 9.94 -11.91
N TYR A 34 -1.75 9.23 -10.98
CA TYR A 34 -2.33 8.91 -9.68
C TYR A 34 -1.34 9.17 -8.54
N ASN A 35 -1.90 9.39 -7.36
CA ASN A 35 -1.16 9.54 -6.12
C ASN A 35 -1.51 8.37 -5.19
N ALA A 36 -0.51 7.74 -4.57
CA ALA A 36 -0.71 6.62 -3.65
C ALA A 36 0.08 6.82 -2.35
N ILE A 37 -0.44 6.24 -1.27
CA ILE A 37 0.19 6.25 0.05
C ILE A 37 0.27 4.81 0.53
N HIS A 38 1.47 4.37 0.89
CA HIS A 38 1.73 3.03 1.37
C HIS A 38 2.28 3.07 2.78
N ARG A 39 1.96 2.07 3.60
CA ARG A 39 2.60 1.86 4.90
C ARG A 39 3.55 0.69 4.83
N VAL A 40 4.78 0.89 5.30
CA VAL A 40 5.77 -0.17 5.45
C VAL A 40 5.37 -1.03 6.63
N ILE A 41 5.06 -2.29 6.36
CA ILE A 41 4.64 -3.26 7.38
C ILE A 41 5.77 -4.21 7.75
N ARG A 42 6.78 -4.36 6.90
CA ARG A 42 7.90 -5.27 7.14
C ARG A 42 9.13 -4.90 6.30
N ILE A 43 10.32 -5.14 6.85
CA ILE A 43 11.60 -4.98 6.14
C ILE A 43 12.47 -6.20 6.45
N ASP A 44 12.92 -6.92 5.41
CA ASP A 44 13.83 -8.06 5.49
C ASP A 44 15.00 -7.84 4.52
N GLY A 45 16.03 -7.14 4.97
CA GLY A 45 17.14 -6.73 4.11
C GLY A 45 16.67 -5.75 3.03
N ASP A 46 16.84 -6.11 1.76
CA ASP A 46 16.35 -5.30 0.63
C ASP A 46 14.85 -5.51 0.34
N LEU A 47 14.21 -6.51 0.95
CA LEU A 47 12.78 -6.79 0.74
C LEU A 47 11.93 -5.92 1.65
N VAL A 48 11.18 -4.98 1.07
CA VAL A 48 10.30 -4.06 1.80
C VAL A 48 8.85 -4.40 1.46
N LYS A 49 8.11 -4.93 2.44
CA LYS A 49 6.69 -5.19 2.28
C LYS A 49 5.89 -3.97 2.69
N VAL A 50 5.02 -3.53 1.80
CA VAL A 50 4.15 -2.37 2.03
C VAL A 50 2.70 -2.74 1.75
N VAL A 51 1.78 -1.98 2.34
CA VAL A 51 0.34 -2.10 2.09
C VAL A 51 -0.23 -0.72 1.75
N PRO A 52 -1.23 -0.63 0.87
CA PRO A 52 -1.88 0.64 0.59
C PRO A 52 -2.62 1.17 1.82
N LEU A 53 -2.57 2.48 2.00
CA LEU A 53 -3.47 3.20 2.90
C LEU A 53 -4.79 3.41 2.17
N VAL A 54 -5.89 2.98 2.78
CA VAL A 54 -7.22 3.01 2.18
C VAL A 54 -8.11 4.00 2.93
N LEU A 55 -8.88 4.79 2.17
CA LEU A 55 -9.99 5.58 2.71
C LEU A 55 -11.24 4.72 2.72
N TRP A 56 -11.86 4.58 3.89
CA TRP A 56 -13.12 3.89 4.07
C TRP A 56 -14.27 4.75 3.52
N SER A 57 -15.01 4.23 2.53
CA SER A 57 -16.30 4.81 2.10
C SER A 57 -17.46 4.11 2.82
N PHE A 58 -18.44 4.87 3.32
CA PHE A 58 -19.65 4.34 3.97
C PHE A 58 -20.75 3.94 2.98
N GLU A 59 -20.59 4.28 1.71
CA GLU A 59 -21.61 4.06 0.70
C GLU A 59 -21.05 3.10 -0.34
N ASP A 60 -21.89 2.16 -0.78
CA ASP A 60 -21.72 1.28 -1.94
C ASP A 60 -21.63 2.09 -3.26
N LYS A 61 -20.80 3.13 -3.29
CA LYS A 61 -20.51 3.92 -4.48
C LYS A 61 -19.34 3.28 -5.21
N PRO A 62 -19.46 3.07 -6.53
CA PRO A 62 -18.33 2.67 -7.34
C PRO A 62 -17.23 3.72 -7.18
N ILE A 63 -16.01 3.24 -6.97
CA ILE A 63 -14.84 4.09 -6.80
C ILE A 63 -14.54 4.76 -8.15
N ALA A 64 -14.49 6.11 -8.11
CA ALA A 64 -13.92 7.05 -9.08
C ALA A 64 -14.84 7.59 -10.21
N THR A 65 -15.31 8.83 -10.02
CA THR A 65 -15.54 9.83 -11.10
C THR A 65 -14.37 10.81 -11.20
N GLU A 66 -14.27 11.65 -12.26
CA GLU A 66 -13.20 12.67 -12.40
C GLU A 66 -13.13 13.64 -11.21
N ASP A 67 -14.26 13.97 -10.56
CA ASP A 67 -14.31 14.78 -9.34
C ASP A 67 -13.64 14.10 -8.13
N ASP A 68 -13.57 12.76 -8.13
CA ASP A 68 -12.88 12.01 -7.09
C ASP A 68 -11.35 12.19 -7.21
N PHE A 69 -10.78 12.41 -8.40
CA PHE A 69 -9.33 12.57 -8.60
C PHE A 69 -8.77 13.86 -7.99
N GLU A 70 -9.47 14.98 -8.12
CA GLU A 70 -9.11 16.22 -7.40
C GLU A 70 -9.23 16.03 -5.88
N THR A 71 -10.24 15.29 -5.46
CA THR A 71 -10.47 14.93 -4.04
C THR A 71 -9.33 14.05 -3.51
N TYR A 72 -8.85 13.09 -4.29
CA TYR A 72 -7.68 12.26 -3.96
C TYR A 72 -6.39 13.08 -3.87
N THR A 73 -6.19 14.07 -4.73
CA THR A 73 -5.01 14.95 -4.66
C THR A 73 -5.05 15.86 -3.42
N LYS A 74 -6.21 16.44 -3.09
CA LYS A 74 -6.38 17.22 -1.86
C LYS A 74 -6.20 16.35 -0.61
N ALA A 75 -6.75 15.13 -0.62
CA ALA A 75 -6.58 14.17 0.47
C ALA A 75 -5.11 13.75 0.62
N TYR A 76 -4.41 13.53 -0.49
CA TYR A 76 -2.98 13.21 -0.51
C TYR A 76 -2.15 14.31 0.16
N GLU A 77 -2.33 15.58 -0.24
CA GLU A 77 -1.62 16.72 0.35
C GLU A 77 -1.98 16.95 1.82
N LEU A 78 -3.25 16.72 2.20
CA LEU A 78 -3.70 16.80 3.59
C LEU A 78 -3.02 15.73 4.45
N LEU A 79 -2.99 14.48 3.97
CA LEU A 79 -2.30 13.38 4.63
C LEU A 79 -0.81 13.67 4.73
N LYS A 80 -0.18 14.15 3.65
CA LYS A 80 1.24 14.53 3.61
C LYS A 80 1.63 15.42 4.79
N LYS A 81 0.77 16.38 5.14
CA LYS A 81 1.00 17.34 6.24
C LYS A 81 0.67 16.79 7.63
N ASN A 82 -0.28 15.86 7.73
CA ASN A 82 -0.91 15.50 9.00
C ASN A 82 -0.78 14.01 9.36
N ILE A 83 -0.13 13.17 8.55
CA ILE A 83 -0.14 11.71 8.73
C ILE A 83 0.45 11.23 10.07
N THR A 84 1.31 12.04 10.69
CA THR A 84 1.91 11.75 12.01
C THR A 84 1.02 12.11 13.19
N THR A 85 -0.03 12.91 12.98
CA THR A 85 -0.99 13.33 14.00
C THR A 85 -2.38 12.72 13.78
N MET A 86 -2.68 12.30 12.56
CA MET A 86 -3.90 11.59 12.21
C MET A 86 -3.91 10.17 12.77
N THR A 87 -5.07 9.73 13.26
CA THR A 87 -5.27 8.33 13.59
C THR A 87 -5.38 7.54 12.31
N ILE A 88 -4.56 6.51 12.11
CA ILE A 88 -4.71 5.56 11.03
C ILE A 88 -4.94 4.19 11.66
N THR A 89 -6.04 3.54 11.30
CA THR A 89 -6.44 2.30 11.94
C THR A 89 -5.75 1.12 11.29
N ALA A 90 -4.99 0.36 12.08
CA ALA A 90 -4.50 -0.95 11.67
C ALA A 90 -5.66 -1.95 11.77
N VAL A 91 -6.08 -2.52 10.64
CA VAL A 91 -7.10 -3.58 10.60
C VAL A 91 -6.39 -4.88 10.30
N ASP A 92 -6.60 -5.92 11.10
CA ASP A 92 -6.04 -7.24 10.81
C ASP A 92 -6.50 -7.70 9.43
N ALA A 93 -5.56 -8.09 8.56
CA ALA A 93 -5.87 -8.57 7.22
C ALA A 93 -6.84 -9.76 7.25
N ASP A 94 -6.77 -10.60 8.28
CA ASP A 94 -7.64 -11.77 8.42
C ASP A 94 -9.11 -11.35 8.72
N ASP A 95 -9.35 -10.17 9.29
CA ASP A 95 -10.70 -9.63 9.52
C ASP A 95 -11.32 -8.99 8.27
N LEU A 96 -10.52 -8.70 7.25
CA LEU A 96 -11.04 -8.13 6.00
C LEU A 96 -11.78 -9.18 5.18
N TYR A 97 -11.46 -10.46 5.39
CA TYR A 97 -12.13 -11.56 4.72
C TYR A 97 -13.56 -11.70 5.24
N ARG A 98 -14.53 -11.71 4.33
CA ARG A 98 -15.94 -11.88 4.63
C ARG A 98 -16.25 -13.37 4.64
N GLU A 99 -16.77 -13.90 5.75
CA GLU A 99 -17.29 -15.26 5.80
C GLU A 99 -18.40 -15.45 4.75
N GLU A 100 -18.42 -16.63 4.13
CA GLU A 100 -19.42 -16.97 3.12
C GLU A 100 -20.84 -16.87 3.71
N GLY A 101 -21.75 -16.19 3.01
CA GLY A 101 -23.11 -15.94 3.49
C GLY A 101 -23.30 -14.68 4.35
N THR A 102 -22.23 -13.97 4.71
CA THR A 102 -22.34 -12.66 5.38
C THR A 102 -22.57 -11.56 4.34
N ASP A 103 -23.56 -10.69 4.55
CA ASP A 103 -23.78 -9.53 3.69
C ASP A 103 -22.74 -8.41 3.96
N SER A 104 -22.52 -7.53 2.98
CA SER A 104 -21.51 -6.46 3.06
C SER A 104 -21.76 -5.47 4.20
N ALA A 105 -23.02 -5.19 4.53
CA ALA A 105 -23.38 -4.24 5.58
C ALA A 105 -23.10 -4.84 6.97
N SER A 106 -23.43 -6.10 7.18
CA SER A 106 -23.15 -6.86 8.41
C SER A 106 -21.64 -7.00 8.66
N HIS A 107 -20.86 -7.33 7.62
CA HIS A 107 -19.39 -7.36 7.70
C HIS A 107 -18.81 -6.00 8.09
N THR A 108 -19.30 -4.93 7.44
CA THR A 108 -18.91 -3.55 7.74
C THR A 108 -19.23 -3.16 9.18
N GLN A 109 -20.41 -3.49 9.68
CA GLN A 109 -20.78 -3.23 11.06
C GLN A 109 -19.90 -4.00 12.04
N GLY A 110 -19.54 -5.25 11.72
CA GLY A 110 -18.58 -6.06 12.48
C GLY A 110 -17.22 -5.39 12.58
N LEU A 111 -16.67 -4.93 11.46
CA LEU A 111 -15.40 -4.19 11.41
C LEU A 111 -15.46 -2.88 12.21
N LEU A 112 -16.53 -2.10 12.09
CA LEU A 112 -16.69 -0.85 12.86
C LEU A 112 -16.87 -1.08 14.37
N LYS A 113 -17.41 -2.23 14.77
CA LYS A 113 -17.53 -2.61 16.18
C LYS A 113 -16.18 -3.05 16.75
N LYS A 114 -15.41 -3.84 15.98
CA LYS A 114 -14.07 -4.32 16.37
C LYS A 114 -13.02 -3.19 16.34
N TYR A 115 -13.13 -2.30 15.36
CA TYR A 115 -12.21 -1.18 15.12
C TYR A 115 -12.93 0.17 15.20
N PRO A 116 -13.37 0.62 16.39
CA PRO A 116 -14.14 1.86 16.52
C PRO A 116 -13.37 3.12 16.07
N GLN A 117 -12.03 3.07 16.01
CA GLN A 117 -11.20 4.17 15.51
C GLN A 117 -11.43 4.45 14.02
N LEU A 118 -11.94 3.49 13.24
CA LEU A 118 -12.33 3.70 11.84
C LEU A 118 -13.35 4.83 11.69
N ARG A 119 -14.21 5.04 12.68
CA ARG A 119 -15.21 6.13 12.69
C ARG A 119 -14.60 7.52 12.86
N LYS A 120 -13.34 7.63 13.28
CA LYS A 120 -12.70 8.92 13.58
C LYS A 120 -11.96 9.51 12.39
N SER A 121 -11.23 8.68 11.65
CA SER A 121 -10.37 9.15 10.56
C SER A 121 -10.71 8.56 9.20
N TYR A 122 -11.45 7.44 9.17
CA TYR A 122 -11.77 6.70 7.96
C TYR A 122 -10.56 6.13 7.21
N TYR A 123 -9.33 6.38 7.67
CA TYR A 123 -8.11 5.84 7.08
C TYR A 123 -7.68 4.57 7.79
N TRP A 124 -7.36 3.56 7.00
CA TRP A 124 -6.92 2.27 7.51
C TRP A 124 -5.93 1.58 6.57
N TYR A 125 -5.23 0.58 7.10
CA TYR A 125 -4.40 -0.31 6.30
C TYR A 125 -4.54 -1.74 6.82
N ALA A 126 -4.35 -2.71 5.92
CA ALA A 126 -4.32 -4.13 6.24
C ALA A 126 -3.01 -4.46 6.97
N ALA A 127 -3.07 -4.61 8.28
CA ALA A 127 -1.93 -5.00 9.10
C ALA A 127 -1.69 -6.51 9.01
N LEU A 128 -0.43 -6.93 9.13
CA LEU A 128 -0.12 -8.33 9.36
C LEU A 128 -0.64 -8.74 10.74
N SER A 129 -1.31 -9.89 10.81
CA SER A 129 -1.64 -10.48 12.10
C SER A 129 -0.36 -10.75 12.89
N PRO A 130 -0.39 -10.70 14.25
CA PRO A 130 0.80 -10.86 15.08
C PRO A 130 1.57 -12.17 14.80
N SER A 131 0.86 -13.24 14.42
CA SER A 131 1.43 -14.53 14.04
C SER A 131 2.21 -14.49 12.72
N LYS A 132 1.88 -13.55 11.81
CA LYS A 132 2.51 -13.38 10.49
C LYS A 132 3.65 -12.35 10.47
N ALA A 133 3.70 -11.46 11.46
CA ALA A 133 4.69 -10.37 11.50
C ALA A 133 6.15 -10.86 11.56
N ASN A 134 6.40 -12.02 12.17
CA ASN A 134 7.75 -12.54 12.44
C ASN A 134 8.09 -13.84 11.67
N ILE A 135 7.26 -14.25 10.71
CA ILE A 135 7.52 -15.47 9.93
C ILE A 135 8.73 -15.22 9.02
N PRO A 136 9.80 -16.04 9.01
CA PRO A 136 10.94 -15.85 8.12
C PRO A 136 10.53 -15.78 6.63
N VAL A 137 11.32 -15.08 5.81
CA VAL A 137 11.09 -15.08 4.35
C VAL A 137 11.13 -16.54 3.85
N PRO A 138 10.10 -17.00 3.12
CA PRO A 138 10.06 -18.37 2.61
C PRO A 138 11.22 -18.68 1.67
N ARG A 139 11.63 -19.95 1.64
CA ARG A 139 12.71 -20.43 0.76
C ARG A 139 12.21 -21.31 -0.37
N ASP A 140 11.03 -21.92 -0.20
CA ASP A 140 10.41 -22.66 -1.28
C ASP A 140 9.79 -21.70 -2.30
N ARG A 141 9.80 -22.11 -3.57
CA ARG A 141 9.47 -21.26 -4.71
C ARG A 141 8.03 -20.71 -4.63
N GLU A 142 7.07 -21.57 -4.33
CA GLU A 142 5.64 -21.21 -4.33
C GLU A 142 5.33 -20.17 -3.24
N ASN A 143 5.77 -20.40 -2.00
CA ASN A 143 5.55 -19.44 -0.93
C ASN A 143 6.38 -18.17 -1.11
N LEU A 144 7.56 -18.24 -1.74
CA LEU A 144 8.36 -17.07 -2.04
C LEU A 144 7.67 -16.17 -3.08
N GLN A 145 7.09 -16.75 -4.14
CA GLN A 145 6.29 -15.99 -5.11
C GLN A 145 5.12 -15.25 -4.45
N LEU A 146 4.35 -15.96 -3.61
CA LEU A 146 3.26 -15.35 -2.84
C LEU A 146 3.76 -14.26 -1.87
N TYR A 147 4.92 -14.49 -1.25
CA TYR A 147 5.52 -13.52 -0.35
C TYR A 147 5.87 -12.21 -1.07
N LEU A 148 6.43 -12.30 -2.28
CA LEU A 148 6.88 -11.16 -3.09
C LEU A 148 5.75 -10.29 -3.63
N MET A 149 4.49 -10.74 -3.57
CA MET A 149 3.33 -9.89 -3.84
C MET A 149 3.33 -8.68 -2.88
N GLY A 150 3.45 -7.48 -3.45
CA GLY A 150 3.54 -6.23 -2.68
C GLY A 150 4.89 -6.00 -1.98
N VAL A 151 5.97 -6.64 -2.46
CA VAL A 151 7.34 -6.44 -1.98
C VAL A 151 8.12 -5.59 -2.96
N TYR A 152 8.87 -4.64 -2.42
CA TYR A 152 9.63 -3.63 -3.14
C TYR A 152 11.08 -3.62 -2.67
N SER A 153 12.00 -3.13 -3.52
CA SER A 153 13.40 -2.99 -3.16
C SER A 153 13.64 -1.79 -2.25
N ALA A 154 14.32 -2.00 -1.11
CA ALA A 154 14.78 -0.92 -0.24
C ALA A 154 15.77 0.00 -0.98
N LYS A 155 16.67 -0.59 -1.78
CA LYS A 155 17.59 0.15 -2.65
C LYS A 155 16.83 0.97 -3.69
N GLY A 156 15.81 0.41 -4.33
CA GLY A 156 14.90 1.14 -5.23
C GLY A 156 14.27 2.35 -4.53
N ILE A 157 13.72 2.14 -3.34
CA ILE A 157 13.03 3.17 -2.54
C ILE A 157 13.99 4.28 -2.09
N ILE A 158 15.13 3.91 -1.50
CA ILE A 158 16.03 4.85 -0.82
C ILE A 158 16.95 5.55 -1.82
N LYS A 159 17.55 4.78 -2.75
CA LYS A 159 18.57 5.28 -3.67
C LYS A 159 17.94 5.86 -4.93
N ASN A 160 17.01 5.14 -5.55
CA ASN A 160 16.47 5.50 -6.85
C ASN A 160 15.18 6.32 -6.75
N ARG A 161 14.62 6.47 -5.54
CA ARG A 161 13.33 7.14 -5.31
C ARG A 161 12.20 6.51 -6.11
N LYS A 162 12.24 5.19 -6.28
CA LYS A 162 11.22 4.43 -7.00
C LYS A 162 10.62 3.35 -6.11
N LEU A 163 9.30 3.18 -6.17
CA LEU A 163 8.63 1.97 -5.69
C LEU A 163 8.88 0.82 -6.67
N ALA A 164 10.14 0.41 -6.76
CA ALA A 164 10.58 -0.67 -7.64
C ALA A 164 10.17 -2.02 -7.06
N ARG A 165 9.12 -2.61 -7.65
CA ARG A 165 8.52 -3.87 -7.20
C ARG A 165 9.41 -5.05 -7.63
N TYR A 166 9.57 -6.02 -6.73
CA TYR A 166 10.12 -7.32 -7.11
C TYR A 166 9.16 -8.08 -8.01
N ASN A 167 9.70 -8.80 -8.98
CA ASN A 167 8.92 -9.71 -9.79
C ASN A 167 8.38 -10.85 -8.89
N ASP A 168 7.07 -11.04 -8.90
CA ASP A 168 6.40 -12.15 -8.22
C ASP A 168 6.43 -13.44 -9.05
N ILE A 169 6.88 -13.36 -10.31
CA ILE A 169 7.25 -14.49 -11.14
C ILE A 169 8.77 -14.70 -11.03
N LEU A 170 9.16 -15.71 -10.26
CA LEU A 170 10.56 -16.05 -10.07
C LEU A 170 11.22 -16.67 -11.32
N PRO A 171 12.45 -16.27 -11.66
CA PRO A 171 13.29 -16.98 -12.64
C PRO A 171 13.67 -18.39 -12.13
N ASP A 172 14.25 -19.23 -13.00
CA ASP A 172 14.56 -20.64 -12.70
C ASP A 172 15.55 -20.82 -11.54
N ASP A 173 16.42 -19.85 -11.31
CA ASP A 173 17.39 -19.85 -10.20
C ASP A 173 16.79 -19.40 -8.85
N ASN A 174 15.49 -19.07 -8.81
CA ASN A 174 14.76 -18.56 -7.64
C ASN A 174 15.33 -17.27 -7.05
N ILE A 175 16.10 -16.49 -7.80
CA ILE A 175 16.62 -15.20 -7.34
C ILE A 175 15.57 -14.13 -7.68
N PRO A 176 14.97 -13.44 -6.68
CA PRO A 176 14.03 -12.38 -6.95
C PRO A 176 14.72 -11.20 -7.65
N GLU A 177 14.18 -10.79 -8.78
CA GLU A 177 14.69 -9.67 -9.56
C GLU A 177 13.71 -8.49 -9.51
N TYR A 178 14.24 -7.29 -9.64
CA TYR A 178 13.47 -6.07 -9.81
C TYR A 178 14.18 -5.16 -10.80
N PHE A 179 13.42 -4.31 -11.50
CA PHE A 179 14.00 -3.32 -12.39
C PHE A 179 14.26 -2.03 -11.61
N GLU A 180 15.53 -1.64 -11.51
CA GLU A 180 15.97 -0.56 -10.61
C GLU A 180 15.24 0.78 -10.79
N ASN A 181 14.76 1.06 -12.00
CA ASN A 181 14.09 2.32 -12.35
C ASN A 181 12.61 2.14 -12.72
N SER A 182 12.02 0.97 -12.47
CA SER A 182 10.60 0.74 -12.69
C SER A 182 9.77 1.13 -11.47
N GLY A 183 8.48 1.40 -11.71
CA GLY A 183 7.51 1.73 -10.67
C GLY A 183 7.38 3.22 -10.40
N ASP A 184 6.55 3.51 -9.40
CA ASP A 184 6.09 4.87 -9.08
C ASP A 184 7.22 5.72 -8.50
N ASP A 185 7.20 7.01 -8.82
CA ASP A 185 8.09 8.00 -8.21
C ASP A 185 7.72 8.22 -6.75
N ILE A 186 8.72 8.14 -5.88
CA ILE A 186 8.57 8.47 -4.46
C ILE A 186 8.71 9.97 -4.30
N ASP A 187 7.59 10.60 -3.95
CA ASP A 187 7.55 12.01 -3.59
C ASP A 187 8.20 12.22 -2.21
N LEU A 188 7.89 11.35 -1.24
CA LEU A 188 8.24 11.55 0.16
C LEU A 188 8.14 10.24 0.95
N ILE A 189 8.95 10.14 2.00
CA ILE A 189 8.77 9.15 3.08
C ILE A 189 8.54 9.92 4.39
N ILE A 190 7.55 9.51 5.17
CA ILE A 190 7.31 10.02 6.53
C ILE A 190 7.38 8.87 7.51
N ASN A 191 8.18 9.03 8.56
CA ASN A 191 8.21 8.07 9.64
C ASN A 191 7.05 8.30 10.60
N GLY A 192 6.18 7.28 10.72
CA GLY A 192 5.15 7.25 11.75
C GLY A 192 5.76 7.28 13.16
N LYS A 193 4.96 7.74 14.14
CA LYS A 193 5.27 7.52 15.56
C LYS A 193 5.05 6.06 15.95
#